data_AF-A0A1B7YRF2-F1
#
_entry.id   AF-A0A1B7YRF2-F1
#
_cell.length_a   1.000
_cell.length_b   1.000
_cell.length_c   1.000
_cell.angle_alpha   90.00
_cell.angle_beta   90.00
_cell.angle_gamma   90.00
#
_symmetry.space_group_name_H-M   'P 1'
#
loop_
_entity.id
_entity.type
_entity.pdbx_description
1 polymer ?
#
loop_
_entity_poly.entity_id
_entity_poly.type
_entity_poly.pdbx_seq_one_letter_code
_entity_poly.pdbx_strand_id
1 'polypeptide(L)'
;MAEIVGIVASAAALVQLVRYGKKSAHALYQFSHHAGVSQIDVERCANQIQSFSLIVGSARQSLDQHREDCTGSAVLDFISAHRVFDAITIDAKSVKIRLKLAARQFSSLAKGKRTLPAFINWWLHKDAVVSLFPEMERIKTNLMLIILVIQLELQMKEIKVRPPTSPEIKTLENNV
;
A
#
# COMPACT_ATOMS: atom_id res chain seq x y z
N MET A 1 -24.97 2.35 7.31
CA MET A 1 -24.07 2.89 8.37
C MET A 1 -22.83 2.02 8.62
N ALA A 2 -22.91 0.68 8.67
CA ALA A 2 -21.75 -0.19 8.86
C ALA A 2 -20.67 -0.07 7.76
N GLU A 3 -21.08 0.21 6.53
CA GLU A 3 -20.21 0.31 5.34
C GLU A 3 -19.25 1.51 5.43
N ILE A 4 -19.77 2.65 5.89
CA ILE A 4 -18.99 3.87 6.14
C ILE A 4 -17.92 3.62 7.22
N VAL A 5 -18.25 2.82 8.24
CA VAL A 5 -17.34 2.51 9.34
C VAL A 5 -16.20 1.58 8.89
N GLY A 6 -16.48 0.56 8.07
CA GLY A 6 -15.46 -0.36 7.54
C GLY A 6 -14.44 0.35 6.63
N ILE A 7 -14.91 1.26 5.78
CA ILE A 7 -14.04 2.06 4.90
C ILE A 7 -13.17 3.02 5.73
N VAL A 8 -13.75 3.71 6.72
CA VAL A 8 -13.01 4.65 7.60
C VAL A 8 -11.98 3.94 8.49
N ALA A 9 -12.32 2.77 9.04
CA ALA A 9 -11.40 1.97 9.83
C ALA A 9 -10.20 1.48 8.99
N SER A 10 -10.46 1.12 7.73
CA SER A 10 -9.42 0.72 6.78
C SER A 10 -8.53 1.88 6.38
N ALA A 11 -9.11 3.04 6.09
CA ALA A 11 -8.35 4.26 5.83
C ALA A 11 -7.41 4.58 7.00
N ALA A 12 -7.92 4.55 8.24
CA ALA A 12 -7.12 4.77 9.45
C ALA A 12 -5.98 3.74 9.60
N ALA A 13 -6.23 2.47 9.31
CA ALA A 13 -5.21 1.42 9.32
C ALA A 13 -4.12 1.67 8.28
N LEU A 14 -4.49 2.06 7.06
CA LEU A 14 -3.56 2.40 5.98
C LEU A 14 -2.71 3.64 6.34
N VAL A 15 -3.30 4.69 6.95
CA VAL A 15 -2.54 5.86 7.43
C VAL A 15 -1.44 5.44 8.39
N GLN A 16 -1.80 4.62 9.37
CA GLN A 16 -0.85 4.15 10.37
C GLN A 16 0.22 3.29 9.70
N LEU A 17 -0.16 2.42 8.77
CA LEU A 17 0.75 1.55 8.04
C LEU A 17 1.80 2.36 7.28
N VAL A 18 1.39 3.38 6.51
CA VAL A 18 2.29 4.30 5.80
C VAL A 18 3.24 5.01 6.79
N ARG A 19 2.70 5.51 7.90
CA ARG A 19 3.50 6.22 8.91
C ARG A 19 4.56 5.31 9.52
N TYR A 20 4.21 4.08 9.87
CA TYR A 20 5.16 3.14 10.49
C TYR A 20 6.14 2.55 9.47
N GLY A 21 5.73 2.35 8.22
CA GLY A 21 6.64 1.97 7.15
C GLY A 21 7.69 3.04 6.89
N LYS A 22 7.30 4.31 6.74
CA LYS A 22 8.26 5.44 6.62
C LYS A 22 9.22 5.52 7.82
N LYS A 23 8.70 5.36 9.04
CA LYS A 23 9.54 5.36 10.26
C LYS A 23 10.53 4.18 10.27
N SER A 24 10.08 2.99 9.86
CA SER A 24 10.93 1.80 9.82
C SER A 24 12.00 1.92 8.75
N ALA A 25 11.66 2.39 7.56
CA ALA A 25 12.62 2.66 6.49
C ALA A 25 13.66 3.69 6.95
N HIS A 26 13.22 4.80 7.56
CA HIS A 26 14.11 5.81 8.10
C HIS A 26 15.07 5.25 9.17
N ALA A 27 14.56 4.43 10.10
CA ALA A 27 15.38 3.78 11.11
C ALA A 27 16.43 2.83 10.50
N LEU A 28 16.07 2.10 9.44
CA LEU A 28 16.99 1.25 8.69
C LEU A 28 18.05 2.05 7.93
N TYR A 29 17.69 3.18 7.29
CA TYR A 29 18.68 4.06 6.67
C TYR A 29 19.64 4.65 7.70
N GLN A 30 19.14 5.11 8.86
CA GLN A 30 20.02 5.59 9.93
C GLN A 30 20.97 4.48 10.42
N PHE A 31 20.47 3.25 10.51
CA PHE A 31 21.27 2.09 10.87
C PHE A 31 22.27 1.69 9.79
N SER A 32 21.96 1.84 8.49
CA SER A 32 22.86 1.45 7.40
C SER A 32 24.19 2.20 7.43
N HIS A 33 24.19 3.46 7.83
CA HIS A 33 25.39 4.28 8.05
C HIS A 33 26.37 3.70 9.10
N HIS A 34 25.92 2.71 9.87
CA HIS A 34 26.67 2.07 10.94
C HIS A 34 26.88 0.56 10.69
N ALA A 35 26.31 0.01 9.61
CA ALA A 35 26.22 -1.43 9.36
C ALA A 35 27.45 -2.05 8.67
N GLY A 36 28.40 -1.22 8.23
CA GLY A 36 29.64 -1.68 7.57
C GLY A 36 29.34 -2.51 6.32
N VAL A 37 29.83 -3.76 6.28
CA VAL A 37 29.71 -4.66 5.12
C VAL A 37 28.24 -4.96 4.75
N SER A 38 27.30 -4.89 5.70
CA SER A 38 25.87 -5.12 5.43
C SER A 38 25.11 -3.87 4.98
N GLN A 39 25.78 -2.73 4.78
CA GLN A 39 25.12 -1.47 4.42
C GLN A 39 24.17 -1.63 3.22
N ILE A 40 24.61 -2.26 2.14
CA ILE A 40 23.82 -2.45 0.91
C ILE A 40 22.55 -3.26 1.19
N ASP A 41 22.66 -4.34 1.98
CA ASP A 41 21.54 -5.19 2.35
C ASP A 41 20.51 -4.45 3.21
N VAL A 42 20.99 -3.65 4.17
CA VAL A 42 20.16 -2.82 5.04
C VAL A 42 19.42 -1.75 4.22
N GLU A 43 20.13 -1.07 3.31
CA GLU A 43 19.56 -0.07 2.42
C GLU A 43 18.52 -0.66 1.47
N ARG A 44 18.77 -1.87 0.93
CA ARG A 44 17.78 -2.58 0.11
C ARG A 44 16.49 -2.83 0.89
N CYS A 45 16.59 -3.29 2.14
CA CYS A 45 15.41 -3.51 2.98
C CYS A 45 14.68 -2.19 3.31
N ALA A 46 15.43 -1.12 3.58
CA ALA A 46 14.87 0.21 3.80
C ALA A 46 14.11 0.71 2.55
N ASN A 47 14.70 0.57 1.37
CA ASN A 47 14.10 0.93 0.08
C ASN A 47 12.79 0.16 -0.17
N GLN A 48 12.75 -1.14 0.10
CA GLN A 48 11.54 -1.95 -0.09
C GLN A 48 10.41 -1.50 0.85
N ILE A 49 10.71 -1.26 2.13
CA ILE A 49 9.72 -0.75 3.09
C ILE A 49 9.26 0.67 2.71
N GLN A 50 10.15 1.52 2.23
CA GLN A 50 9.81 2.86 1.76
C GLN A 50 8.91 2.81 0.52
N SER A 51 9.26 1.99 -0.48
CA SER A 51 8.46 1.78 -1.68
C SER A 51 7.05 1.28 -1.33
N PHE A 52 6.95 0.27 -0.46
CA PHE A 52 5.69 -0.19 0.09
C PHE A 52 4.87 0.95 0.71
N SER A 53 5.49 1.77 1.56
CA SER A 53 4.82 2.88 2.23
C SER A 53 4.30 3.95 1.25
N LEU A 54 5.04 4.21 0.16
CA LEU A 54 4.62 5.13 -0.89
C LEU A 54 3.43 4.57 -1.65
N ILE A 55 3.50 3.31 -2.09
CA ILE A 55 2.43 2.65 -2.85
C ILE A 55 1.14 2.60 -2.03
N VAL A 56 1.20 2.20 -0.75
CA VAL A 56 0.03 2.20 0.13
C VAL A 56 -0.53 3.61 0.34
N GLY A 57 0.35 4.62 0.46
CA GLY A 57 -0.05 6.02 0.60
C GLY A 57 -0.79 6.54 -0.62
N SER A 58 -0.25 6.30 -1.82
CA SER A 58 -0.88 6.65 -3.09
C SER A 58 -2.20 5.92 -3.26
N ALA A 59 -2.23 4.62 -2.97
CA ALA A 59 -3.44 3.82 -3.07
C ALA A 59 -4.57 4.36 -2.19
N ARG A 60 -4.25 4.69 -0.94
CA ARG A 60 -5.21 5.32 -0.03
C ARG A 60 -5.71 6.66 -0.57
N GLN A 61 -4.82 7.52 -1.06
CA GLN A 61 -5.22 8.82 -1.62
C GLN A 61 -6.18 8.65 -2.81
N SER A 62 -5.91 7.68 -3.70
CA SER A 62 -6.82 7.36 -4.80
C SER A 62 -8.18 6.90 -4.26
N LEU A 63 -8.22 6.01 -3.27
CA LEU A 63 -9.49 5.57 -2.66
C LEU A 63 -10.27 6.71 -2.00
N ASP A 64 -9.57 7.60 -1.29
CA ASP A 64 -10.19 8.77 -0.65
C ASP A 64 -10.82 9.69 -1.71
N GLN A 65 -10.13 9.96 -2.82
CA GLN A 65 -10.67 10.75 -3.96
C GLN A 65 -11.92 10.09 -4.57
N HIS A 66 -11.87 8.78 -4.82
CA HIS A 66 -12.97 8.08 -5.50
C HIS A 66 -14.23 7.97 -4.63
N ARG A 67 -14.06 7.98 -3.31
CA ARG A 67 -15.19 7.98 -2.38
C ARG A 67 -16.01 9.27 -2.48
N GLU A 68 -15.37 10.40 -2.77
CA GLU A 68 -16.05 11.68 -2.94
C GLU A 68 -16.81 11.74 -4.28
N ASP A 69 -16.30 11.07 -5.31
CA ASP A 69 -16.83 11.12 -6.68
C ASP A 69 -17.91 10.06 -6.99
N CYS A 70 -18.06 8.99 -6.18
CA CYS A 70 -18.87 7.82 -6.53
C CYS A 70 -19.89 7.40 -5.47
N THR A 71 -20.91 8.22 -5.22
CA THR A 71 -22.12 7.77 -4.52
C THR A 71 -22.88 6.74 -5.37
N GLY A 72 -23.07 5.52 -4.86
CA GLY A 72 -23.79 4.43 -5.54
C GLY A 72 -22.95 3.56 -6.49
N SER A 73 -21.66 3.36 -6.19
CA SER A 73 -20.81 2.42 -6.93
C SER A 73 -21.12 0.96 -6.56
N ALA A 74 -21.50 0.15 -7.56
CA ALA A 74 -21.74 -1.28 -7.38
C ALA A 74 -20.46 -2.03 -6.99
N VAL A 75 -19.30 -1.50 -7.39
CA VAL A 75 -17.99 -2.03 -6.97
C VAL A 75 -17.74 -1.77 -5.49
N LEU A 76 -18.01 -0.55 -5.00
CA LEU A 76 -17.88 -0.23 -3.58
C LEU A 76 -18.86 -1.05 -2.73
N ASP A 77 -20.07 -1.27 -3.21
CA ASP A 77 -21.06 -2.14 -2.57
C ASP A 77 -20.58 -3.59 -2.52
N PHE A 78 -20.01 -4.12 -3.61
CA PHE A 78 -19.42 -5.45 -3.65
C PHE A 78 -18.24 -5.59 -2.67
N ILE A 79 -17.32 -4.63 -2.68
CA ILE A 79 -16.14 -4.60 -1.79
C ILE A 79 -16.57 -4.57 -0.32
N SER A 80 -17.62 -3.79 -0.02
CA SER A 80 -18.22 -3.69 1.32
C SER A 80 -18.90 -4.99 1.74
N ALA A 81 -19.75 -5.56 0.87
CA ALA A 81 -20.47 -6.82 1.12
C ALA A 81 -19.51 -8.00 1.38
N HIS A 82 -18.37 -8.03 0.70
CA HIS A 82 -17.37 -9.08 0.84
C HIS A 82 -16.31 -8.77 1.92
N ARG A 83 -16.47 -7.69 2.69
CA ARG A 83 -15.55 -7.30 3.78
C ARG A 83 -14.07 -7.26 3.38
N VAL A 84 -13.81 -6.90 2.11
CA VAL A 84 -12.43 -6.86 1.57
C VAL A 84 -11.56 -5.89 2.37
N PHE A 85 -12.16 -4.78 2.79
CA PHE A 85 -11.55 -3.76 3.65
C PHE A 85 -11.20 -4.27 5.06
N ASP A 86 -11.99 -5.18 5.63
CA ASP A 86 -11.69 -5.79 6.93
C ASP A 86 -10.46 -6.70 6.84
N ALA A 87 -10.36 -7.50 5.77
CA ALA A 87 -9.18 -8.35 5.51
C ALA A 87 -7.91 -7.50 5.35
N ILE A 88 -7.97 -6.41 4.58
CA ILE A 88 -6.87 -5.45 4.44
C ILE A 88 -6.52 -4.83 5.79
N THR A 89 -7.51 -4.51 6.61
CA THR A 89 -7.29 -3.94 7.95
C THR A 89 -6.57 -4.91 8.88
N ILE A 90 -6.92 -6.19 8.85
CA ILE A 90 -6.26 -7.23 9.65
C ILE A 90 -4.78 -7.34 9.23
N ASP A 91 -4.53 -7.42 7.92
CA ASP A 91 -3.18 -7.51 7.35
C ASP A 91 -2.35 -6.27 7.68
N ALA A 92 -2.94 -5.10 7.48
CA ALA A 92 -2.33 -3.81 7.80
C ALA A 92 -1.99 -3.71 9.29
N LYS A 93 -2.83 -4.23 10.20
CA LYS A 93 -2.54 -4.24 11.63
C LYS A 93 -1.34 -5.15 11.96
N SER A 94 -1.28 -6.35 11.38
CA SER A 94 -0.14 -7.27 11.53
C SER A 94 1.16 -6.59 11.09
N VAL A 95 1.21 -6.13 9.84
CA VAL A 95 2.39 -5.49 9.24
C VAL A 95 2.77 -4.23 10.02
N LYS A 96 1.81 -3.42 10.46
CA LYS A 96 2.06 -2.24 11.30
C LYS A 96 2.78 -2.59 12.60
N ILE A 97 2.33 -3.62 13.32
CA ILE A 97 2.94 -4.01 14.60
C ILE A 97 4.39 -4.38 14.37
N ARG A 98 4.66 -5.20 13.34
CA ARG A 98 6.02 -5.64 13.03
C ARG A 98 6.92 -4.52 12.51
N LEU A 99 6.43 -3.62 11.66
CA LEU A 99 7.15 -2.40 11.24
C LEU A 99 7.46 -1.48 12.43
N LYS A 100 6.53 -1.36 13.39
CA LYS A 100 6.75 -0.58 14.61
C LYS A 100 7.85 -1.21 15.48
N LEU A 101 7.89 -2.54 15.59
CA LEU A 101 8.94 -3.25 16.31
C LEU A 101 10.30 -3.07 15.62
N ALA A 102 10.37 -3.28 14.30
CA ALA A 102 11.56 -3.05 13.50
C ALA A 102 12.06 -1.61 13.66
N ALA A 103 11.18 -0.60 13.52
CA ALA A 103 11.55 0.80 13.69
C ALA A 103 12.17 1.08 15.06
N ARG A 104 11.54 0.60 16.15
CA ARG A 104 12.07 0.79 17.52
C ARG A 104 13.44 0.14 17.67
N GLN A 105 13.58 -1.07 17.17
CA GLN A 105 14.81 -1.83 17.25
C GLN A 105 15.95 -1.12 16.49
N PHE A 106 15.76 -0.82 15.21
CA PHE A 106 16.80 -0.16 14.41
C PHE A 106 17.08 1.28 14.85
N SER A 107 16.08 2.01 15.36
CA SER A 107 16.34 3.32 15.97
C SER A 107 17.17 3.23 17.24
N SER A 108 17.03 2.17 18.05
CA SER A 108 17.89 1.96 19.22
C SER A 108 19.32 1.62 18.80
N LEU A 109 19.47 0.81 17.74
CA LEU A 109 20.77 0.40 17.21
C LEU A 109 21.49 1.55 16.51
N ALA A 110 20.77 2.42 15.80
CA ALA A 110 21.32 3.60 15.14
C ALA A 110 21.89 4.65 16.11
N LYS A 111 21.45 4.64 17.38
CA LYS A 111 22.00 5.49 18.45
C LYS A 111 23.27 4.91 19.09
N GLY A 112 23.61 3.66 18.79
CA GLY A 112 24.79 2.98 19.31
C GLY A 112 26.09 3.39 18.60
N LYS A 113 27.24 3.07 19.21
CA LYS A 113 28.56 3.33 18.60
C LYS A 113 28.79 2.45 17.36
N ARG A 114 29.37 3.00 16.28
CA ARG A 114 29.79 2.28 15.05
C ARG A 114 30.72 1.12 15.37
N THR A 115 30.23 -0.12 15.39
CA THR A 115 31.01 -1.27 15.85
C THR A 115 30.52 -2.60 15.25
N LEU A 116 31.38 -3.63 15.26
CA LEU A 116 31.09 -5.04 14.90
C LEU A 116 29.75 -5.61 15.44
N PRO A 117 29.30 -5.27 16.65
CA PRO A 117 27.95 -5.57 17.15
C PRO A 117 26.80 -5.13 16.25
N ALA A 118 26.95 -4.07 15.44
CA ALA A 118 25.91 -3.65 14.49
C ALA A 118 25.69 -4.72 13.41
N PHE A 119 26.76 -5.32 12.88
CA PHE A 119 26.68 -6.40 11.90
C PHE A 119 25.98 -7.64 12.48
N ILE A 120 26.38 -8.07 13.68
CA ILE A 120 25.78 -9.23 14.35
C ILE A 120 24.29 -8.97 14.61
N ASN A 121 23.94 -7.77 15.08
CA ASN A 121 22.56 -7.38 15.30
C ASN A 121 21.75 -7.37 14.00
N TRP A 122 22.31 -6.90 12.88
CA TRP A 122 21.63 -7.01 11.59
C TRP A 122 21.37 -8.46 11.22
N TRP A 123 22.40 -9.31 11.31
CA TRP A 123 22.31 -10.71 10.91
C TRP A 123 21.24 -11.47 11.70
N LEU A 124 21.14 -11.23 13.01
CA LEU A 124 20.12 -11.84 13.88
C LEU A 124 18.68 -11.37 13.59
N HIS A 125 18.50 -10.18 13.02
CA HIS A 125 17.18 -9.56 12.84
C HIS A 125 16.74 -9.42 11.39
N LYS A 126 17.63 -9.71 10.43
CA LYS A 126 17.36 -9.62 8.99
C LYS A 126 16.13 -10.45 8.61
N ASP A 127 16.03 -11.68 9.09
CA ASP A 127 14.93 -12.58 8.72
C ASP A 127 13.57 -12.08 9.21
N ALA A 128 13.53 -11.42 10.37
CA ALA A 128 12.31 -10.80 10.89
C ALA A 128 11.83 -9.63 10.02
N VAL A 129 12.75 -8.91 9.36
CA VAL A 129 12.45 -7.84 8.41
C VAL A 129 12.05 -8.42 7.06
N VAL A 130 12.83 -9.37 6.52
CA VAL A 130 12.58 -9.98 5.20
C VAL A 130 11.25 -10.72 5.17
N SER A 131 10.87 -11.38 6.26
CA SER A 131 9.57 -12.04 6.39
C SER A 131 8.38 -11.07 6.42
N LEU A 132 8.59 -9.74 6.41
CA LEU A 132 7.51 -8.76 6.18
C LEU A 132 7.14 -8.66 4.70
N PHE A 133 8.06 -8.98 3.81
CA PHE A 133 7.92 -8.65 2.39
C PHE A 133 6.73 -9.36 1.74
N PRO A 134 6.48 -10.66 2.01
CA PRO A 134 5.29 -11.33 1.47
C PRO A 134 3.97 -10.71 1.94
N GLU A 135 3.88 -10.31 3.23
CA GLU A 135 2.67 -9.65 3.76
C GLU A 135 2.47 -8.25 3.16
N MET A 136 3.56 -7.49 3.00
CA MET A 136 3.52 -6.18 2.34
C MET A 136 3.10 -6.28 0.88
N GLU A 137 3.62 -7.26 0.14
CA GLU A 137 3.19 -7.50 -1.25
C GLU A 137 1.72 -7.90 -1.32
N ARG A 138 1.22 -8.75 -0.41
CA ARG A 138 -0.21 -9.07 -0.36
C ARG A 138 -1.09 -7.82 -0.22
N ILE A 139 -0.73 -6.92 0.70
CA ILE A 139 -1.47 -5.66 0.90
C ILE A 139 -1.40 -4.79 -0.35
N LYS A 140 -0.23 -4.67 -0.99
CA LYS A 140 -0.07 -3.91 -2.24
C LYS A 140 -0.96 -4.46 -3.34
N THR A 141 -0.91 -5.77 -3.59
CA THR A 141 -1.70 -6.42 -4.63
C THR A 141 -3.19 -6.21 -4.41
N ASN A 142 -3.66 -6.39 -3.17
CA ASN A 142 -5.07 -6.17 -2.84
C ASN A 142 -5.51 -4.72 -3.07
N LEU A 143 -4.70 -3.74 -2.66
CA LEU A 143 -5.00 -2.32 -2.88
C LEU A 143 -4.98 -1.96 -4.36
N MET A 144 -3.99 -2.45 -5.12
CA MET A 144 -3.92 -2.24 -6.57
C MET A 144 -5.12 -2.84 -7.29
N LEU A 145 -5.55 -4.04 -6.90
CA LEU A 145 -6.72 -4.68 -7.48
C LEU A 145 -7.98 -3.85 -7.23
N ILE A 146 -8.19 -3.37 -6.00
CA ILE A 146 -9.32 -2.48 -5.70
C ILE A 146 -9.30 -1.24 -6.58
N ILE A 147 -8.15 -0.58 -6.70
CA ILE A 147 -8.02 0.63 -7.53
C ILE A 147 -8.31 0.34 -9.00
N LEU A 148 -7.78 -0.76 -9.54
CA LEU A 148 -8.03 -1.16 -10.93
C LEU A 148 -9.51 -1.44 -11.18
N VAL A 149 -10.19 -2.13 -10.27
CA VAL A 149 -11.63 -2.42 -10.41
C VAL A 149 -12.45 -1.13 -10.35
N ILE A 150 -12.08 -0.20 -9.47
CA ILE A 150 -12.73 1.11 -9.39
C ILE A 150 -12.49 1.92 -10.69
N GLN A 151 -11.26 1.95 -11.20
CA GLN A 151 -10.92 2.64 -12.46
C GLN A 151 -11.70 2.06 -13.64
N LEU A 152 -11.85 0.74 -13.69
CA LEU A 152 -12.66 0.07 -14.72
C LEU A 152 -14.13 0.49 -14.63
N GLU A 153 -14.71 0.55 -13.43
CA GLU A 153 -16.09 1.02 -13.24
C GLU A 153 -16.28 2.47 -13.75
N LEU A 154 -15.32 3.35 -13.44
CA LEU A 154 -15.36 4.74 -13.93
C LEU A 154 -15.34 4.82 -15.44
N GLN A 155 -14.45 4.07 -16.10
CA GLN A 155 -14.40 4.02 -17.56
C GLN A 155 -15.70 3.48 -18.16
N MET A 156 -16.29 2.44 -17.56
CA MET A 156 -17.58 1.91 -18.02
C MET A 156 -18.72 2.91 -17.85
N LYS A 157 -18.73 3.70 -16.76
CA LYS A 157 -19.70 4.78 -16.57
C LYS A 157 -19.52 5.88 -17.61
N GLU A 158 -18.29 6.31 -17.90
CA GLU A 158 -18.01 7.31 -18.94
C GLU A 158 -18.48 6.85 -20.33
N ILE A 159 -18.24 5.58 -20.69
CA ILE A 159 -18.69 5.00 -21.96
C ILE A 159 -20.22 4.99 -22.05
N LYS A 160 -20.91 4.69 -20.94
CA LYS A 160 -22.38 4.65 -20.89
C LYS A 160 -23.03 6.04 -20.91
N VAL A 161 -22.33 7.06 -20.40
CA VAL A 161 -22.83 8.45 -20.31
C VAL A 161 -22.54 9.26 -21.58
N ARG A 162 -21.52 8.91 -22.38
CA ARG A 162 -21.35 9.49 -23.72
C ARG A 162 -22.50 9.06 -24.64
N PRO A 163 -23.29 9.99 -25.19
CA PRO A 163 -24.14 9.67 -26.34
C PRO A 163 -23.23 9.21 -27.50
N PRO A 164 -23.70 8.35 -28.41
CA PRO A 164 -23.03 8.13 -29.68
C PRO A 164 -23.08 9.44 -30.48
N THR A 165 -22.16 10.35 -30.20
CA THR A 165 -21.99 11.57 -31.00
C THR A 165 -21.02 11.28 -32.13
N SER A 166 -21.56 11.43 -33.34
CA SER A 166 -20.88 11.64 -34.64
C SER A 166 -20.51 10.39 -35.46
N PRO A 167 -20.49 10.51 -36.81
CA PRO A 167 -21.43 9.82 -37.68
C PRO A 167 -20.66 8.94 -38.67
N GLU A 168 -19.94 7.94 -38.18
CA GLU A 168 -19.11 7.09 -39.05
C GLU A 168 -19.82 5.84 -39.57
N ILE A 169 -21.09 5.62 -39.17
CA ILE A 169 -21.83 4.41 -39.57
C ILE A 169 -22.66 4.63 -40.86
N LYS A 170 -22.89 5.87 -41.31
CA LYS A 170 -23.69 6.13 -42.53
C LYS A 170 -22.95 5.99 -43.87
N THR A 171 -21.62 5.86 -43.87
CA THR A 171 -20.84 5.71 -45.11
C THR A 171 -20.67 4.26 -45.58
N LEU A 172 -21.11 3.28 -44.79
CA LEU A 172 -21.03 1.86 -45.15
C LEU A 172 -22.31 1.29 -45.77
N GLU A 173 -23.47 1.94 -45.59
CA GLU A 173 -24.75 1.46 -46.17
C GLU A 173 -25.06 2.02 -47.56
N ASN A 174 -24.37 3.07 -48.03
CA ASN A 174 -24.58 3.64 -49.36
C ASN A 174 -23.64 3.09 -50.44
N ASN A 175 -22.81 2.08 -50.11
CA ASN A 175 -21.86 1.44 -51.04
C ASN A 175 -22.11 -0.07 -51.20
N VAL A 176 -23.32 -0.56 -50.89
CA VAL A 176 -23.78 -1.91 -51.24
C VAL A 176 -24.87 -1.81 -52.29
#